data_AF-A0A813GTF0-F1
#
_entry.id   AF-A0A813GTF0-F1
#
_cell.length_a   1.000
_cell.length_b   1.000
_cell.length_c   1.000
_cell.angle_alpha   90.00
_cell.angle_beta   90.00
_cell.angle_gamma   90.00
#
_symmetry.space_group_name_H-M   'P 1'
#
loop_
_entity.id
_entity.type
_entity.pdbx_description
1 polymer ?
#
loop_
_entity_poly.entity_id
_entity_poly.type
_entity_poly.pdbx_seq_one_letter_code
_entity_poly.pdbx_strand_id
1 'polypeptide(L)'
;MRADRELAHQSSVGRQDVLAFNTALVARHGRDMDDLSKRFWERPSPFAAFGSSPAPAASEAVKLLLVQRGAGDGRSFESLGSLAEKGLTPLVDEGLLTWRALDDLSERPLLQQAALFRSAEVLVGACGAALGWMMLMRPGAQVLEWLPRGVQPPLYRCSEAWNADPLGMFGGLGRLAGVDHVCLRSGQATVPIADKNRWSAKRTTAKDAYWRLDNLDVDSQ
;
A
#
# COMPACT_ATOMS: atom_id res chain seq x y z
N MET A 1 -10.08 -21.78 18.19
CA MET A 1 -10.17 -20.32 17.96
C MET A 1 -10.37 -19.62 19.31
N ARG A 2 -9.33 -19.54 20.16
CA ARG A 2 -9.37 -18.88 21.49
C ARG A 2 -8.63 -17.53 21.52
N ALA A 3 -7.72 -17.30 20.57
CA ALA A 3 -6.89 -16.09 20.50
C ALA A 3 -7.70 -14.80 20.24
N ASP A 4 -8.82 -14.88 19.52
CA ASP A 4 -9.64 -13.71 19.21
C ASP A 4 -10.36 -13.14 20.44
N ARG A 5 -10.69 -13.98 21.44
CA ARG A 5 -11.32 -13.55 22.69
C ARG A 5 -10.33 -12.88 23.64
N GLU A 6 -9.07 -13.31 23.66
CA GLU A 6 -8.04 -12.70 24.52
C GLU A 6 -7.58 -11.33 23.97
N LEU A 7 -7.49 -11.18 22.65
CA LEU A 7 -7.21 -9.88 22.01
C LEU A 7 -8.32 -8.83 22.22
N ALA A 8 -9.55 -9.26 22.51
CA ALA A 8 -10.68 -8.37 22.75
C ALA A 8 -10.74 -7.79 24.19
N HIS A 9 -10.02 -8.36 25.15
CA HIS A 9 -10.19 -8.03 26.57
C HIS A 9 -8.97 -7.41 27.26
N GLN A 10 -7.85 -7.21 26.56
CA GLN A 10 -6.67 -6.55 27.10
C GLN A 10 -6.10 -5.55 26.10
N SER A 11 -6.26 -4.24 26.37
CA SER A 11 -5.47 -3.11 25.86
C SER A 11 -4.84 -3.29 24.46
N SER A 12 -5.60 -3.79 23.49
CA SER A 12 -5.07 -4.09 22.17
C SER A 12 -5.13 -2.83 21.32
N VAL A 13 -4.02 -2.52 20.65
CA VAL A 13 -3.95 -1.39 19.71
C VAL A 13 -4.97 -1.65 18.60
N GLY A 14 -6.03 -0.88 18.59
CA GLY A 14 -7.13 -0.95 17.64
C GLY A 14 -7.09 0.16 16.61
N ARG A 15 -8.07 0.17 15.70
CA ARG A 15 -8.24 1.22 14.69
C ARG A 15 -8.34 2.62 15.32
N GLN A 16 -8.96 2.74 16.49
CA GLN A 16 -9.09 4.01 17.19
C GLN A 16 -7.72 4.56 17.63
N ASP A 17 -6.81 3.71 18.10
CA ASP A 17 -5.46 4.13 18.50
C ASP A 17 -4.64 4.63 17.31
N VAL A 18 -4.78 3.96 16.16
CA VAL A 18 -4.14 4.38 14.89
C VAL A 18 -4.67 5.72 14.43
N LEU A 19 -5.99 5.93 14.51
CA LEU A 19 -6.61 7.21 14.18
C LEU A 19 -6.18 8.31 15.15
N ALA A 20 -6.12 8.03 16.45
CA ALA A 20 -5.66 8.96 17.46
C ALA A 20 -4.19 9.37 17.23
N PHE A 21 -3.32 8.39 16.95
CA PHE A 21 -1.92 8.63 16.61
C PHE A 21 -1.79 9.50 15.35
N ASN A 22 -2.47 9.16 14.26
CA ASN A 22 -2.46 9.96 13.04
C ASN A 22 -2.99 11.38 13.25
N THR A 23 -4.04 11.53 14.05
CA THR A 23 -4.61 12.84 14.39
C THR A 23 -3.60 13.69 15.15
N ALA A 24 -2.94 13.12 16.16
CA ALA A 24 -1.91 13.81 16.93
C ALA A 24 -0.69 14.19 16.06
N LEU A 25 -0.26 13.29 15.16
CA LEU A 25 0.85 13.53 14.24
C LEU A 25 0.54 14.71 13.30
N VAL A 26 -0.67 14.76 12.73
CA VAL A 26 -1.12 15.85 11.85
C VAL A 26 -1.28 17.15 12.62
N ALA A 27 -1.87 17.12 13.82
CA ALA A 27 -2.02 18.31 14.64
C ALA A 27 -0.67 18.97 14.97
N ARG A 28 0.37 18.16 15.18
CA ARG A 28 1.70 18.64 15.54
C ARG A 28 2.57 19.01 14.34
N HIS A 29 2.50 18.25 13.25
CA HIS A 29 3.45 18.32 12.14
C HIS A 29 2.81 18.43 10.76
N GLY A 30 1.50 18.66 10.66
CA GLY A 30 0.76 18.66 9.38
C GLY A 30 1.38 19.58 8.34
N ARG A 31 1.66 20.84 8.71
CA ARG A 31 2.29 21.81 7.80
C ARG A 31 3.66 21.36 7.30
N ASP A 32 4.52 20.87 8.20
CA ASP A 32 5.85 20.39 7.84
C ASP A 32 5.77 19.17 6.91
N MET A 33 4.84 18.25 7.18
CA MET A 33 4.61 17.08 6.33
C MET A 33 4.07 17.47 4.95
N ASP A 34 3.16 18.45 4.88
CA ASP A 34 2.64 18.95 3.60
C ASP A 34 3.75 19.59 2.77
N ASP A 35 4.59 20.44 3.38
CA ASP A 35 5.73 21.06 2.71
C ASP A 35 6.78 20.03 2.24
N LEU A 36 7.11 19.05 3.10
CA LEU A 36 8.05 17.98 2.78
C LEU A 36 7.55 17.09 1.64
N SER A 37 6.27 16.71 1.67
CA SER A 37 5.67 15.89 0.62
C SER A 37 5.55 16.66 -0.69
N LYS A 38 5.13 17.92 -0.65
CA LYS A 38 5.08 18.81 -1.83
C LYS A 38 6.44 18.88 -2.52
N ARG A 39 7.50 19.20 -1.78
CA ARG A 39 8.88 19.24 -2.32
C ARG A 39 9.34 17.90 -2.89
N PHE A 40 8.88 16.79 -2.33
CA PHE A 40 9.22 15.47 -2.85
C PHE A 40 8.57 15.19 -4.20
N TRP A 41 7.27 15.47 -4.34
CA TRP A 41 6.51 15.21 -5.56
C TRP A 41 6.84 16.18 -6.69
N GLU A 42 7.18 17.44 -6.38
CA GLU A 42 7.55 18.46 -7.37
C GLU A 42 8.97 18.29 -7.94
N ARG A 43 9.85 17.55 -7.25
CA ARG A 43 11.20 17.27 -7.78
C ARG A 43 11.09 16.42 -9.04
N PRO A 44 11.92 16.66 -10.07
CA PRO A 44 12.02 15.76 -11.21
C PRO A 44 12.26 14.32 -10.76
N SER A 45 11.59 13.35 -11.41
CA SER A 45 11.84 11.95 -11.12
C SER A 45 13.29 11.61 -11.46
N PRO A 46 14.07 10.93 -10.60
CA PRO A 46 15.35 10.37 -11.03
C PRO A 46 15.17 9.35 -12.16
N PHE A 47 13.95 8.80 -12.30
CA PHE A 47 13.53 7.95 -13.41
C PHE A 47 13.00 8.74 -14.62
N ALA A 48 13.26 10.04 -14.70
CA ALA A 48 12.81 10.87 -15.83
C ALA A 48 13.32 10.35 -17.18
N ALA A 49 14.48 9.68 -17.17
CA ALA A 49 15.06 9.02 -18.34
C ALA A 49 14.18 7.90 -18.92
N PHE A 50 13.22 7.37 -18.16
CA PHE A 50 12.27 6.34 -18.61
C PHE A 50 10.94 6.92 -19.11
N GLY A 51 10.94 8.19 -19.52
CA GLY A 51 9.79 8.83 -20.16
C GLY A 51 8.89 9.63 -19.21
N SER A 52 9.46 10.39 -18.25
CA SER A 52 8.60 11.32 -17.52
C SER A 52 8.22 12.50 -18.41
N SER A 53 6.97 12.53 -18.85
CA SER A 53 6.34 13.76 -19.32
C SER A 53 6.38 14.81 -18.20
N PRO A 54 6.59 16.12 -18.49
CA PRO A 54 6.45 17.16 -17.47
C PRO A 54 5.09 17.00 -16.80
N ALA A 55 5.10 16.88 -15.47
CA ALA A 55 3.92 16.59 -14.68
C ALA A 55 2.76 17.50 -15.14
N PRO A 56 1.62 16.95 -15.60
CA PRO A 56 0.48 17.79 -15.87
C PRO A 56 0.16 18.57 -14.60
N ALA A 57 -0.24 19.83 -14.74
CA ALA A 57 -0.58 20.72 -13.62
C ALA A 57 -1.80 20.25 -12.80
N ALA A 58 -2.29 19.02 -13.02
CA ALA A 58 -3.47 18.47 -12.40
C ALA A 58 -3.16 18.01 -10.97
N SER A 59 -3.77 18.69 -9.98
CA SER A 59 -3.73 18.30 -8.57
C SER A 59 -4.46 16.98 -8.26
N GLU A 60 -4.82 16.19 -9.27
CA GLU A 60 -5.72 15.03 -9.18
C GLU A 60 -5.07 13.69 -9.55
N ALA A 61 -3.83 13.68 -10.07
CA ALA A 61 -3.15 12.43 -10.41
C ALA A 61 -2.87 11.58 -9.17
N VAL A 62 -3.09 10.27 -9.28
CA VAL A 62 -2.87 9.32 -8.17
C VAL A 62 -1.39 9.30 -7.80
N LYS A 63 -1.07 9.43 -6.52
CA LYS A 63 0.32 9.39 -6.02
C LYS A 63 0.76 7.98 -5.64
N LEU A 64 1.58 7.36 -6.47
CA LEU A 64 2.16 6.04 -6.21
C LEU A 64 3.58 6.15 -5.66
N LEU A 65 3.77 5.59 -4.46
CA LEU A 65 5.08 5.44 -3.85
C LEU A 65 5.52 3.98 -3.96
N LEU A 66 6.61 3.72 -4.68
CA LEU A 66 7.27 2.43 -4.67
C LEU A 66 8.39 2.47 -3.63
N VAL A 67 8.43 1.51 -2.72
CA VAL A 67 9.50 1.41 -1.72
C VAL A 67 10.20 0.06 -1.86
N GLN A 68 11.51 0.13 -1.98
CA GLN A 68 12.37 -1.03 -2.14
C GLN A 68 13.68 -0.80 -1.37
N ARG A 69 14.58 -1.78 -1.44
CA ARG A 69 15.98 -1.59 -1.05
C ARG A 69 16.84 -1.24 -2.25
N GLY A 70 18.10 -0.86 -2.01
CA GLY A 70 19.11 -0.73 -3.05
C GLY A 70 19.23 -2.00 -3.90
N ALA A 71 19.69 -1.81 -5.14
CA ALA A 71 19.99 -2.92 -6.03
C ALA A 71 21.04 -3.84 -5.37
N GLY A 72 20.73 -5.14 -5.24
CA GLY A 72 21.60 -6.12 -4.58
C GLY A 72 21.28 -6.42 -3.11
N ASP A 73 20.53 -5.58 -2.40
CA ASP A 73 20.28 -5.73 -0.95
C ASP A 73 19.07 -6.61 -0.59
N GLY A 74 18.60 -7.40 -1.57
CA GLY A 74 17.38 -8.18 -1.53
C GLY A 74 16.13 -7.31 -1.41
N ARG A 75 14.94 -7.84 -1.73
CA ARG A 75 13.67 -7.07 -1.67
C ARG A 75 13.70 -5.80 -2.53
N SER A 76 14.48 -5.81 -3.61
CA SER A 76 14.47 -4.82 -4.68
C SER A 76 13.79 -5.37 -5.93
N PHE A 77 13.20 -4.48 -6.72
CA PHE A 77 12.58 -4.82 -8.00
C PHE A 77 13.64 -4.77 -9.09
N GLU A 78 14.24 -5.93 -9.40
CA GLU A 78 15.29 -6.05 -10.43
C GLU A 78 14.84 -5.54 -11.82
N SER A 79 13.54 -5.63 -12.10
CA SER A 79 12.94 -5.18 -13.36
C SER A 79 12.18 -3.86 -13.22
N LEU A 80 12.57 -2.97 -12.31
CA LEU A 80 11.90 -1.68 -12.11
C LEU A 80 11.80 -0.86 -13.40
N GLY A 81 12.84 -0.86 -14.24
CA GLY A 81 12.82 -0.18 -15.54
C GLY A 81 11.70 -0.71 -16.46
N SER A 82 11.52 -2.03 -16.54
CA SER A 82 10.44 -2.63 -17.33
C SER A 82 9.06 -2.38 -16.72
N LEU A 83 8.94 -2.36 -15.38
CA LEU A 83 7.68 -2.00 -14.71
C LEU A 83 7.32 -0.54 -14.99
N ALA A 84 8.30 0.35 -14.93
CA ALA A 84 8.13 1.76 -15.25
C ALA A 84 7.67 1.90 -16.70
N GLU A 85 8.47 1.45 -17.66
CA GLU A 85 8.22 1.62 -19.10
C GLU A 85 6.88 1.01 -19.55
N LYS A 86 6.58 -0.24 -19.14
CA LYS A 86 5.41 -0.97 -19.67
C LYS A 86 4.15 -0.81 -18.82
N GLY A 87 4.31 -0.48 -17.55
CA GLY A 87 3.21 -0.42 -16.58
C GLY A 87 2.86 1.00 -16.16
N LEU A 88 3.85 1.77 -15.70
CA LEU A 88 3.60 3.07 -15.07
C LEU A 88 3.61 4.24 -16.06
N THR A 89 4.51 4.24 -17.05
CA THR A 89 4.64 5.32 -18.05
C THR A 89 3.34 5.58 -18.80
N PRO A 90 2.59 4.57 -19.30
CA PRO A 90 1.29 4.84 -19.95
C PRO A 90 0.30 5.60 -19.04
N LEU A 91 0.28 5.28 -17.74
CA LEU A 91 -0.61 5.95 -16.77
C LEU A 91 -0.12 7.38 -16.45
N VAL A 92 1.18 7.62 -16.50
CA VAL A 92 1.77 8.96 -16.35
C VAL A 92 1.44 9.82 -17.56
N ASP A 93 1.57 9.27 -18.77
CA ASP A 93 1.31 9.97 -20.03
C ASP A 93 -0.17 10.37 -20.16
N GLU A 94 -1.08 9.56 -19.61
CA GLU A 94 -2.51 9.88 -19.51
C GLU A 94 -2.84 10.85 -18.35
N GLY A 95 -1.85 11.26 -17.54
CA GLY A 95 -2.03 12.15 -16.39
C GLY A 95 -2.78 11.51 -15.22
N LEU A 96 -2.94 10.18 -15.21
CA LEU A 96 -3.65 9.44 -14.18
C LEU A 96 -2.76 9.15 -12.96
N LEU A 97 -1.44 9.16 -13.14
CA LEU A 97 -0.48 8.71 -12.14
C LEU A 97 0.70 9.68 -12.02
N THR A 98 1.12 9.95 -10.79
CA THR A 98 2.48 10.42 -10.48
C THR A 98 3.13 9.37 -9.60
N TRP A 99 4.32 8.90 -9.96
CA TRP A 99 5.01 7.88 -9.18
C TRP A 99 6.46 8.20 -8.88
N ARG A 100 6.96 7.65 -7.76
CA ARG A 100 8.36 7.74 -7.32
C ARG A 100 8.78 6.44 -6.66
N ALA A 101 10.04 6.05 -6.82
CA ALA A 101 10.65 4.98 -6.04
C ALA A 101 11.54 5.53 -4.91
N LEU A 102 11.56 4.82 -3.79
CA LEU A 102 12.49 5.02 -2.68
C LEU A 102 13.34 3.75 -2.54
N ASP A 103 14.64 3.89 -2.75
CA ASP A 103 15.59 2.77 -2.68
C ASP A 103 16.13 2.52 -1.27
N ASP A 104 16.19 3.56 -0.44
CA ASP A 104 16.46 3.38 0.99
C ASP A 104 15.60 4.35 1.81
N LEU A 105 14.72 3.77 2.62
CA LEU A 105 13.88 4.53 3.52
C LEU A 105 14.66 5.01 4.75
N SER A 106 15.71 4.29 5.16
CA SER A 106 16.48 4.55 6.37
C SER A 106 17.33 5.83 6.30
N GLU A 107 17.71 6.26 5.10
CA GLU A 107 18.44 7.51 4.87
C GLU A 107 17.61 8.78 5.09
N ARG A 108 16.30 8.63 5.30
CA ARG A 108 15.37 9.75 5.42
C ARG A 108 15.02 10.02 6.88
N PRO A 109 14.97 11.29 7.34
CA PRO A 109 14.42 11.63 8.64
C PRO A 109 12.99 11.10 8.81
N LEU A 110 12.62 10.67 10.02
CA LEU A 110 11.32 10.06 10.31
C LEU A 110 10.12 10.93 9.89
N LEU A 111 10.21 12.24 10.10
CA LEU A 111 9.15 13.17 9.69
C LEU A 111 8.99 13.21 8.17
N GLN A 112 10.09 13.08 7.42
CA GLN A 112 10.04 12.98 5.97
C GLN A 112 9.42 11.64 5.56
N GLN A 113 9.80 10.52 6.17
CA GLN A 113 9.16 9.23 5.91
C GLN A 113 7.63 9.35 6.12
N ALA A 114 7.21 9.88 7.26
CA ALA A 114 5.79 10.10 7.57
C ALA A 114 5.06 10.93 6.50
N ALA A 115 5.68 12.05 6.06
CA ALA A 115 5.14 12.90 5.01
C ALA A 115 4.93 12.14 3.68
N LEU A 116 5.90 11.31 3.30
CA LEU A 116 5.85 10.55 2.04
C LEU A 116 4.71 9.53 2.05
N PHE A 117 4.64 8.69 3.08
CA PHE A 117 3.58 7.68 3.18
C PHE A 117 2.20 8.31 3.33
N ARG A 118 2.06 9.38 4.14
CA ARG A 118 0.77 10.07 4.29
C ARG A 118 0.26 10.66 2.99
N SER A 119 1.16 11.18 2.15
CA SER A 119 0.80 11.78 0.87
C SER A 119 0.60 10.78 -0.27
N ALA A 120 0.98 9.52 -0.08
CA ALA A 120 0.78 8.46 -1.06
C ALA A 120 -0.67 7.94 -1.04
N GLU A 121 -1.18 7.61 -2.20
CA GLU A 121 -2.49 6.99 -2.41
C GLU A 121 -2.36 5.51 -2.77
N VAL A 122 -1.24 5.15 -3.40
CA VAL A 122 -0.85 3.77 -3.65
C VAL A 122 0.56 3.56 -3.12
N LEU A 123 0.76 2.54 -2.30
CA LEU A 123 2.07 2.07 -1.87
C LEU A 123 2.35 0.74 -2.55
N VAL A 124 3.48 0.63 -3.24
CA VAL A 124 4.00 -0.64 -3.76
C VAL A 124 5.28 -0.96 -3.01
N GLY A 125 5.42 -2.17 -2.49
CA GLY A 125 6.68 -2.53 -1.84
C GLY A 125 6.84 -4.03 -1.65
N ALA A 126 8.08 -4.48 -1.62
CA ALA A 126 8.38 -5.85 -1.23
C ALA A 126 8.06 -6.08 0.25
N CYS A 127 7.62 -7.29 0.60
CA CYS A 127 7.33 -7.71 1.98
C CYS A 127 8.49 -7.31 2.92
N GLY A 128 8.21 -6.40 3.87
CA GLY A 128 9.24 -5.89 4.78
C GLY A 128 8.80 -4.69 5.62
N ALA A 129 9.71 -4.20 6.46
CA ALA A 129 9.43 -3.18 7.46
C ALA A 129 8.87 -1.87 6.87
N ALA A 130 9.24 -1.51 5.63
CA ALA A 130 8.72 -0.34 4.95
C ALA A 130 7.18 -0.37 4.81
N LEU A 131 6.57 -1.55 4.65
CA LEU A 131 5.11 -1.67 4.56
C LEU A 131 4.41 -1.33 5.88
N GLY A 132 5.10 -1.41 7.02
CA GLY A 132 4.55 -0.97 8.31
C GLY A 132 4.16 0.52 8.33
N TRP A 133 4.78 1.34 7.45
CA TRP A 133 4.44 2.74 7.30
C TRP A 133 3.06 2.98 6.66
N MET A 134 2.37 1.95 6.16
CA MET A 134 0.97 2.06 5.73
C MET A 134 0.05 2.59 6.82
N MET A 135 0.44 2.43 8.09
CA MET A 135 -0.28 2.99 9.25
C MET A 135 -0.39 4.52 9.22
N LEU A 136 0.47 5.21 8.46
CA LEU A 136 0.46 6.67 8.28
C LEU A 136 -0.25 7.12 7.00
N MET A 137 -0.59 6.19 6.10
CA MET A 137 -1.35 6.50 4.90
C MET A 137 -2.76 6.97 5.27
N ARG A 138 -3.39 7.70 4.36
CA ARG A 138 -4.79 8.10 4.55
C ARG A 138 -5.71 6.87 4.44
N PRO A 139 -6.79 6.79 5.23
CA PRO A 139 -7.82 5.78 5.01
C PRO A 139 -8.34 5.82 3.56
N GLY A 140 -8.53 4.64 2.96
CA GLY A 140 -8.89 4.48 1.55
C GLY A 140 -7.72 4.42 0.58
N ALA A 141 -6.48 4.64 1.05
CA ALA A 141 -5.29 4.35 0.25
C ALA A 141 -5.13 2.85 0.01
N GLN A 142 -4.27 2.49 -0.94
CA GLN A 142 -4.06 1.10 -1.38
C GLN A 142 -2.60 0.67 -1.18
N VAL A 143 -2.38 -0.58 -0.79
CA VAL A 143 -1.06 -1.19 -0.64
C VAL A 143 -0.98 -2.46 -1.46
N LEU A 144 0.01 -2.51 -2.34
CA LEU A 144 0.42 -3.69 -3.08
C LEU A 144 1.71 -4.23 -2.45
N GLU A 145 1.57 -5.29 -1.67
CA GLU A 145 2.69 -6.03 -1.12
C GLU A 145 3.19 -7.07 -2.12
N TRP A 146 4.49 -7.04 -2.43
CA TRP A 146 5.13 -8.06 -3.26
C TRP A 146 5.86 -9.09 -2.39
N LEU A 147 5.37 -10.33 -2.39
CA LEU A 147 6.01 -11.45 -1.71
C LEU A 147 7.11 -12.07 -2.57
N PRO A 148 8.33 -12.25 -2.03
CA PRO A 148 9.37 -13.01 -2.70
C PRO A 148 8.97 -14.46 -2.99
N ARG A 149 9.56 -15.01 -4.05
CA ARG A 149 9.46 -16.43 -4.39
C ARG A 149 9.94 -17.29 -3.22
N GLY A 150 9.22 -18.36 -2.94
CA GLY A 150 9.61 -19.35 -1.93
C GLY A 150 9.14 -19.08 -0.51
N VAL A 151 8.43 -17.97 -0.26
CA VAL A 151 7.74 -17.77 1.02
C VAL A 151 6.60 -18.79 1.14
N GLN A 152 6.79 -19.76 2.04
CA GLN A 152 5.87 -20.89 2.22
C GLN A 152 4.51 -20.40 2.76
N PRO A 153 3.38 -20.89 2.22
CA PRO A 153 2.04 -20.49 2.67
C PRO A 153 1.79 -20.57 4.19
N PRO A 154 2.33 -21.55 4.94
CA PRO A 154 2.18 -21.59 6.40
C PRO A 154 2.85 -20.43 7.13
N LEU A 155 3.91 -19.84 6.56
CA LEU A 155 4.60 -18.67 7.13
C LEU A 155 3.92 -17.38 6.70
N TYR A 156 3.37 -17.36 5.49
CA TYR A 156 2.70 -16.19 4.95
C TYR A 156 1.57 -16.60 4.00
N ARG A 157 0.34 -16.50 4.49
CA ARG A 157 -0.85 -16.68 3.68
C ARG A 157 -0.99 -15.47 2.76
N CYS A 158 -1.14 -15.75 1.47
CA CYS A 158 -1.42 -14.73 0.49
C CYS A 158 -2.43 -15.28 -0.51
N SER A 159 -3.62 -14.70 -0.50
CA SER A 159 -4.76 -15.06 -1.34
C SER A 159 -4.78 -14.33 -2.68
N GLU A 160 -3.89 -13.36 -2.88
CA GLU A 160 -3.84 -12.51 -4.06
C GLU A 160 -5.16 -11.76 -4.33
N ALA A 161 -5.89 -11.45 -3.26
CA ALA A 161 -7.16 -10.75 -3.29
C ALA A 161 -7.17 -9.59 -2.28
N TRP A 162 -7.81 -8.48 -2.68
CA TRP A 162 -7.95 -7.30 -1.85
C TRP A 162 -8.64 -7.63 -0.52
N ASN A 163 -7.99 -7.26 0.58
CA ASN A 163 -8.50 -7.36 1.94
C ASN A 163 -8.95 -8.76 2.38
N ALA A 164 -8.49 -9.81 1.68
CA ALA A 164 -8.91 -11.18 1.92
C ALA A 164 -8.09 -11.87 3.03
N ASP A 165 -6.91 -11.35 3.38
CA ASP A 165 -6.05 -11.85 4.45
C ASP A 165 -5.92 -10.85 5.62
N PRO A 166 -7.01 -10.44 6.31
CA PRO A 166 -6.99 -9.40 7.35
C PRO A 166 -6.24 -9.81 8.63
N LEU A 167 -5.82 -11.08 8.72
CA LEU A 167 -5.00 -11.62 9.81
C LEU A 167 -3.55 -11.89 9.36
N GLY A 168 -3.22 -11.61 8.10
CA GLY A 168 -1.84 -11.60 7.61
C GLY A 168 -1.06 -10.42 8.22
N MET A 169 0.27 -10.51 8.21
CA MET A 169 1.15 -9.52 8.85
C MET A 169 0.82 -8.08 8.41
N PHE A 170 0.74 -7.83 7.11
CA PHE A 170 0.40 -6.49 6.59
C PHE A 170 -1.10 -6.32 6.34
N GLY A 171 -1.87 -7.38 6.11
CA GLY A 171 -3.33 -7.29 5.98
C GLY A 171 -4.02 -6.84 7.28
N GLY A 172 -3.49 -7.24 8.44
CA GLY A 172 -3.93 -6.75 9.74
C GLY A 172 -3.62 -5.26 9.95
N LEU A 173 -2.44 -4.81 9.53
CA LEU A 173 -2.07 -3.39 9.56
C LEU A 173 -2.95 -2.56 8.62
N GLY A 174 -3.18 -3.02 7.39
CA GLY A 174 -4.10 -2.37 6.45
C GLY A 174 -5.50 -2.20 7.04
N ARG A 175 -6.04 -3.27 7.64
CA ARG A 175 -7.33 -3.22 8.36
C ARG A 175 -7.35 -2.17 9.47
N LEU A 176 -6.30 -2.07 10.27
CA LEU A 176 -6.21 -1.10 11.38
C LEU A 176 -6.02 0.34 10.88
N ALA A 177 -5.27 0.53 9.80
CA ALA A 177 -5.06 1.82 9.15
C ALA A 177 -6.26 2.30 8.32
N GLY A 178 -7.19 1.41 7.98
CA GLY A 178 -8.25 1.68 7.01
C GLY A 178 -7.72 1.79 5.59
N VAL A 179 -6.65 1.06 5.27
CA VAL A 179 -5.97 1.01 3.98
C VAL A 179 -6.27 -0.33 3.33
N ASP A 180 -6.62 -0.31 2.05
CA ASP A 180 -6.86 -1.52 1.29
C ASP A 180 -5.54 -2.21 0.99
N HIS A 181 -5.45 -3.52 1.26
CA HIS A 181 -4.21 -4.28 1.08
C HIS A 181 -4.44 -5.47 0.17
N VAL A 182 -3.50 -5.70 -0.75
CA VAL A 182 -3.36 -6.94 -1.50
C VAL A 182 -1.90 -7.37 -1.44
N CYS A 183 -1.70 -8.67 -1.30
CA CYS A 183 -0.40 -9.30 -1.45
C CYS A 183 -0.32 -10.01 -2.80
N LEU A 184 0.84 -10.03 -3.44
CA LEU A 184 1.08 -10.65 -4.74
C LEU A 184 2.34 -11.52 -4.66
N ARG A 185 2.32 -12.75 -5.17
CA ARG A 185 3.50 -13.63 -5.14
C ARG A 185 4.37 -13.44 -6.38
N SER A 186 5.68 -13.33 -6.18
CA SER A 186 6.62 -13.28 -7.30
C SER A 186 6.80 -14.67 -7.94
N GLY A 187 6.61 -14.74 -9.26
CA GLY A 187 7.06 -15.87 -10.08
C GLY A 187 6.28 -17.18 -9.95
N GLN A 188 5.04 -17.17 -9.46
CA GLN A 188 4.11 -18.26 -9.75
C GLN A 188 3.27 -17.86 -10.96
N ALA A 189 3.17 -18.74 -11.97
CA ALA A 189 2.00 -18.72 -12.84
C ALA A 189 0.79 -18.71 -11.90
N THR A 190 -0.12 -17.75 -12.10
CA THR A 190 -1.35 -17.64 -11.30
C THR A 190 -1.91 -19.05 -11.11
N VAL A 191 -1.98 -19.52 -9.86
CA VAL A 191 -2.69 -20.77 -9.58
C VAL A 191 -4.07 -20.59 -10.21
N PRO A 192 -4.63 -21.57 -10.94
CA PRO A 192 -5.97 -21.43 -11.48
C PRO A 192 -6.97 -21.17 -10.35
N ILE A 193 -7.24 -19.89 -10.10
CA ILE A 193 -8.29 -19.45 -9.21
C ILE A 193 -9.59 -19.80 -9.94
N ALA A 194 -10.51 -20.52 -9.27
CA ALA A 194 -11.83 -20.79 -9.83
C ALA A 194 -12.44 -19.47 -10.32
N ASP A 195 -13.12 -19.43 -11.47
CA ASP A 195 -13.58 -18.16 -12.06
C ASP A 195 -14.43 -17.31 -11.10
N LYS A 196 -15.16 -17.95 -10.18
CA LYS A 196 -15.91 -17.28 -9.09
C LYS A 196 -15.04 -16.47 -8.12
N ASN A 197 -13.75 -16.78 -8.05
CA ASN A 197 -12.76 -16.16 -7.18
C ASN A 197 -11.73 -15.33 -7.98
N ARG A 198 -11.77 -15.36 -9.33
CA ARG A 198 -10.86 -14.57 -10.16
C ARG A 198 -11.25 -13.10 -10.08
N TRP A 199 -10.26 -12.27 -9.81
CA TRP A 199 -10.39 -10.82 -9.94
C TRP A 199 -10.63 -10.47 -11.42
N SER A 200 -11.86 -10.10 -11.77
CA SER A 200 -12.26 -9.90 -13.17
C SER A 200 -11.94 -8.52 -13.72
N ALA A 201 -11.41 -7.60 -12.90
CA ALA A 201 -11.21 -6.16 -13.15
C ALA A 201 -12.44 -5.38 -13.68
N LYS A 202 -13.54 -6.06 -14.03
CA LYS A 202 -14.73 -5.50 -14.70
C LYS A 202 -15.84 -5.11 -13.74
N ARG A 203 -15.77 -5.44 -12.44
CA ARG A 203 -16.85 -5.16 -11.47
C ARG A 203 -16.34 -4.98 -10.05
N THR A 204 -15.52 -3.96 -9.83
CA THR A 204 -15.43 -3.41 -8.48
C THR A 204 -15.41 -1.90 -8.60
N THR A 205 -16.60 -1.34 -8.70
CA THR A 205 -16.77 0.07 -8.35
C THR A 205 -16.58 0.19 -6.83
N ALA A 206 -16.23 1.37 -6.31
CA ALA A 206 -16.18 1.60 -4.85
C ALA A 206 -17.50 1.23 -4.13
N LYS A 207 -18.59 1.10 -4.88
CA LYS A 207 -19.90 0.62 -4.43
C LYS A 207 -19.97 -0.90 -4.20
N ASP A 208 -19.11 -1.71 -4.82
CA ASP A 208 -19.07 -3.18 -4.64
C ASP A 208 -18.21 -3.59 -3.43
N ALA A 209 -17.43 -2.66 -2.87
CA ALA A 209 -16.76 -2.82 -1.58
C ALA A 209 -17.74 -2.79 -0.37
N TYR A 210 -19.04 -2.57 -0.62
CA TYR A 210 -20.11 -2.52 0.39
C TYR A 210 -20.60 -3.89 0.91
N TRP A 211 -20.06 -5.02 0.45
CA TRP A 211 -20.46 -6.35 0.93
C TRP A 211 -20.27 -6.59 2.45
N ARG A 212 -19.69 -5.61 3.16
CA ARG A 212 -19.50 -5.58 4.62
C ARG A 212 -20.63 -4.93 5.42
N LEU A 213 -21.67 -4.33 4.82
CA LEU A 213 -22.81 -3.82 5.60
C LEU A 213 -23.88 -4.89 5.87
N ASP A 214 -24.10 -5.83 4.95
CA ASP A 214 -25.20 -6.81 5.10
C ASP A 214 -24.79 -8.13 5.81
N ASN A 215 -23.51 -8.32 6.14
CA ASN A 215 -23.01 -9.52 6.83
C ASN A 215 -22.63 -9.29 8.30
N LEU A 216 -22.94 -8.12 8.88
CA LEU A 216 -22.77 -7.86 10.31
C LEU A 216 -23.97 -8.36 11.15
N ASP A 217 -25.09 -8.72 10.53
CA ASP A 217 -26.31 -9.18 11.22
C ASP A 217 -26.47 -10.71 11.31
N VAL A 218 -25.46 -11.49 10.90
CA VAL A 218 -25.58 -12.97 10.85
C VAL A 218 -25.35 -13.64 12.22
N ASP A 219 -24.93 -12.91 13.26
CA ASP A 219 -24.70 -13.47 14.61
C ASP A 219 -25.67 -12.90 15.67
N SER A 220 -26.97 -12.94 15.40
CA SER A 220 -28.02 -12.66 16.41
C SER A 220 -29.16 -13.70 16.45
N GLN A 221 -28.83 -14.99 16.30
CA GLN A 221 -29.70 -16.10 16.73
C GLN A 221 -28.91 -17.19 17.46
#